data_AF-A0A7C7K164-F1
#
_entry.id   AF-A0A7C7K164-F1
#
_cell.length_a   1.000
_cell.length_b   1.000
_cell.length_c   1.000
_cell.angle_alpha   90.00
_cell.angle_beta   90.00
_cell.angle_gamma   90.00
#
_symmetry.space_group_name_H-M   'P 1'
#
loop_
_entity.id
_entity.type
_entity.pdbx_description
1 polymer ?
#
loop_
_entity_poly.entity_id
_entity_poly.type
_entity_poly.pdbx_seq_one_letter_code
_entity_poly.pdbx_strand_id
1 'polypeptide(L)'
;FLKNSNIKIINDDGFRFPSKIKIKKQKKGIILIDPSYEEKDDHEKVINLITKNYEQLENKIIIIWYPMINRNDTNNFIDGFKKTGIQNILRIEMPIQNDNEEINMTGSGLLVFNAHNKTKQSLRGTIIELQKCLQLKGNKKKVIVNYLR
;
A
#
# COMPACT_ATOMS: atom_id res chain seq x y z
N PHE A 1 -13.90 -26.59 8.93
CA PHE A 1 -13.54 -25.23 9.35
C PHE A 1 -14.66 -24.67 10.22
N LEU A 2 -14.39 -24.45 11.51
CA LEU A 2 -15.39 -24.04 12.50
C LEU A 2 -16.03 -22.69 12.12
N LYS A 3 -17.37 -22.59 12.26
CA LYS A 3 -18.16 -21.35 12.06
C LYS A 3 -17.74 -20.31 13.10
N ASN A 4 -16.66 -19.58 12.84
CA ASN A 4 -16.28 -18.43 13.63
C ASN A 4 -17.09 -17.23 13.11
N SER A 5 -18.05 -16.71 13.88
CA SER A 5 -19.00 -15.67 13.45
C SER A 5 -18.34 -14.35 13.03
N ASN A 6 -17.06 -14.18 13.38
CA ASN A 6 -16.28 -12.98 13.08
C ASN A 6 -15.52 -13.07 11.74
N ILE A 7 -15.60 -14.20 11.04
CA ILE A 7 -14.89 -14.43 9.78
C ILE A 7 -15.92 -14.60 8.66
N LYS A 8 -15.75 -13.81 7.60
CA LYS A 8 -16.49 -13.96 6.35
C LYS A 8 -15.49 -14.13 5.21
N ILE A 9 -15.57 -15.26 4.51
CA ILE A 9 -14.76 -15.54 3.32
C ILE A 9 -15.66 -15.36 2.10
N ILE A 10 -15.17 -14.65 1.10
CA ILE A 10 -15.88 -14.38 -0.16
C ILE A 10 -14.93 -14.72 -1.29
N ASN A 11 -15.33 -15.64 -2.17
CA ASN A 11 -14.60 -15.94 -3.41
C ASN A 11 -15.14 -15.05 -4.52
N ASP A 12 -14.51 -13.89 -4.72
CA ASP A 12 -14.90 -12.88 -5.72
C ASP A 12 -13.68 -11.99 -6.00
N ASP A 13 -13.82 -11.09 -6.97
CA ASP A 13 -12.85 -10.04 -7.27
C ASP A 13 -12.73 -9.07 -6.09
N GLY A 14 -11.53 -9.00 -5.49
CA GLY A 14 -11.22 -8.14 -4.35
C GLY A 14 -11.46 -6.65 -4.62
N PHE A 15 -11.34 -6.17 -5.86
CA PHE A 15 -11.64 -4.78 -6.22
C PHE A 15 -13.13 -4.44 -6.07
N ARG A 16 -14.01 -5.45 -6.00
CA ARG A 16 -15.46 -5.27 -5.81
C ARG A 16 -15.88 -5.24 -4.35
N PHE A 17 -14.95 -5.34 -3.39
CA PHE A 17 -15.27 -5.44 -1.96
C PHE A 17 -16.22 -4.35 -1.42
N PRO A 18 -16.16 -3.07 -1.85
CA PRO A 18 -17.06 -2.04 -1.28
C PRO A 18 -18.53 -2.30 -1.60
N SER A 19 -18.83 -3.00 -2.71
CA SER A 19 -20.19 -3.42 -3.08
C SER A 19 -20.66 -4.69 -2.34
N LYS A 20 -19.71 -5.51 -1.86
CA LYS A 20 -19.98 -6.83 -1.26
C LYS A 20 -20.01 -6.82 0.26
N ILE A 21 -19.36 -5.82 0.86
CA ILE A 21 -19.26 -5.66 2.30
C ILE A 21 -19.87 -4.32 2.68
N LYS A 22 -20.83 -4.33 3.59
CA LYS A 22 -21.45 -3.10 4.11
C LYS A 22 -20.43 -2.35 4.97
N ILE A 23 -19.72 -1.40 4.37
CA ILE A 23 -18.77 -0.54 5.06
C ILE A 23 -19.55 0.53 5.82
N LYS A 24 -19.58 0.41 7.15
CA LYS A 24 -20.15 1.44 8.02
C LYS A 24 -19.11 2.55 8.20
N LYS A 25 -19.39 3.75 7.70
CA LYS A 25 -18.50 4.93 7.77
C LYS A 25 -18.04 5.22 9.20
N GLN A 26 -18.94 5.07 10.18
CA GLN A 26 -18.69 5.31 11.61
C GLN A 26 -17.83 4.23 12.31
N LYS A 27 -17.65 3.05 11.71
CA LYS A 27 -16.85 1.99 12.32
C LYS A 27 -15.37 2.19 12.00
N LYS A 28 -14.48 2.01 12.98
CA LYS A 28 -13.04 1.91 12.71
C LYS A 28 -12.71 0.54 12.12
N GLY A 29 -11.63 0.44 11.36
CA GLY A 29 -11.18 -0.82 10.78
C GLY A 29 -9.90 -0.63 9.97
N ILE A 30 -9.29 -1.76 9.61
CA ILE A 30 -8.11 -1.83 8.74
C ILE A 30 -8.53 -2.50 7.44
N ILE A 31 -8.07 -1.95 6.33
CA ILE A 31 -8.24 -2.53 4.99
C ILE A 31 -6.84 -2.75 4.44
N LEU A 32 -6.55 -3.99 4.04
CA LEU A 32 -5.33 -4.35 3.32
C LEU A 32 -5.69 -4.59 1.85
N ILE A 33 -4.96 -3.95 0.95
CA ILE A 33 -5.08 -4.11 -0.50
C ILE A 33 -3.71 -4.57 -1.00
N ASP A 34 -3.66 -5.79 -1.50
CA ASP A 34 -2.43 -6.48 -1.89
C ASP A 34 -2.69 -7.30 -3.17
N PRO A 35 -2.84 -6.63 -4.34
CA PRO A 35 -3.02 -7.31 -5.61
C PRO A 35 -1.69 -7.87 -6.11
N SER A 36 -1.72 -8.77 -7.09
CA SER A 36 -0.51 -9.36 -7.68
C SER A 36 0.30 -8.38 -8.54
N TYR A 37 -0.34 -7.35 -9.10
CA TYR A 37 0.26 -6.42 -10.07
C TYR A 37 0.75 -7.11 -11.36
N GLU A 38 0.08 -8.19 -11.74
CA GLU A 38 0.36 -8.92 -12.99
C GLU A 38 -0.38 -8.28 -14.17
N GLU A 39 -1.54 -7.67 -13.91
CA GLU A 39 -2.31 -6.99 -14.94
C GLU A 39 -1.86 -5.53 -15.10
N LYS A 40 -1.78 -5.07 -16.34
CA LYS A 40 -1.30 -3.71 -16.67
C LYS A 40 -2.09 -2.60 -15.99
N ASP A 41 -3.36 -2.84 -15.70
CA ASP A 41 -4.29 -1.87 -15.12
C ASP A 41 -4.46 -2.01 -13.60
N ASP A 42 -3.73 -2.91 -12.93
CA ASP A 42 -3.86 -3.12 -11.47
C ASP A 42 -3.57 -1.85 -10.67
N HIS A 43 -2.53 -1.09 -11.06
CA HIS A 43 -2.23 0.21 -10.45
C HIS A 43 -3.41 1.17 -10.56
N GLU A 44 -4.05 1.24 -11.73
CA GLU A 44 -5.19 2.12 -11.97
C GLU A 44 -6.43 1.64 -11.19
N LYS A 45 -6.70 0.34 -11.17
CA LYS A 45 -7.78 -0.27 -10.38
C LYS A 45 -7.65 0.07 -8.90
N VAL A 46 -6.44 0.00 -8.34
CA VAL A 46 -6.18 0.37 -6.94
C VAL A 46 -6.46 1.86 -6.68
N ILE A 47 -5.96 2.75 -7.55
CA ILE A 47 -6.21 4.20 -7.41
C ILE A 47 -7.72 4.50 -7.51
N ASN A 48 -8.40 3.93 -8.50
CA ASN A 48 -9.83 4.09 -8.73
C ASN A 48 -10.66 3.55 -7.56
N LEU A 49 -10.30 2.39 -7.02
CA LEU A 49 -10.93 1.78 -5.86
C LEU A 49 -10.90 2.72 -4.66
N ILE A 50 -9.74 3.29 -4.34
CA ILE A 50 -9.62 4.21 -3.21
C ILE A 50 -10.36 5.51 -3.49
N THR A 51 -10.12 6.13 -4.64
CA THR A 51 -10.65 7.46 -4.95
C THR A 51 -12.18 7.48 -4.97
N LYS A 52 -12.81 6.49 -5.63
CA LYS A 52 -14.27 6.40 -5.73
C LYS A 52 -14.96 6.10 -4.41
N ASN A 53 -14.23 5.55 -3.43
CA ASN A 53 -14.79 5.08 -2.17
C ASN A 53 -14.26 5.84 -0.95
N TYR A 54 -13.38 6.84 -1.13
CA TYR A 54 -12.62 7.40 -0.02
C TYR A 54 -13.52 7.96 1.11
N GLU A 55 -14.64 8.58 0.76
CA GLU A 55 -15.59 9.14 1.73
C GLU A 55 -16.11 8.10 2.73
N GLN A 56 -16.44 6.88 2.29
CA GLN A 56 -16.87 5.80 3.19
C GLN A 56 -15.70 5.13 3.92
N LEU A 57 -14.47 5.31 3.42
CA LEU A 57 -13.24 4.74 3.95
C LEU A 57 -12.47 5.71 4.88
N GLU A 58 -12.89 6.97 5.03
CA GLU A 58 -12.15 8.01 5.76
C GLU A 58 -11.79 7.63 7.21
N ASN A 59 -12.61 6.81 7.88
CA ASN A 59 -12.37 6.35 9.25
C ASN A 59 -11.65 5.00 9.33
N LYS A 60 -11.09 4.53 8.20
CA LYS A 60 -10.35 3.28 8.08
C LYS A 60 -8.87 3.57 7.87
N ILE A 61 -8.02 2.75 8.48
CA ILE A 61 -6.61 2.68 8.09
C ILE A 61 -6.56 1.81 6.84
N ILE A 62 -6.14 2.38 5.71
CA ILE A 62 -6.02 1.65 4.45
C ILE A 62 -4.54 1.42 4.20
N ILE A 63 -4.14 0.17 3.99
CA ILE A 63 -2.77 -0.25 3.71
C ILE A 63 -2.77 -0.84 2.31
N ILE A 64 -1.97 -0.26 1.41
CA ILE A 64 -1.81 -0.73 0.04
C ILE A 64 -0.38 -1.17 -0.12
N TRP A 65 -0.14 -2.46 -0.38
CA TRP A 65 1.17 -2.95 -0.77
C TRP A 65 1.39 -2.75 -2.26
N TYR A 66 2.62 -2.46 -2.68
CA TYR A 66 3.00 -2.43 -4.09
C TYR A 66 4.46 -2.87 -4.31
N PRO A 67 4.76 -3.55 -5.43
CA PRO A 67 6.11 -3.95 -5.77
C PRO A 67 6.87 -2.81 -6.44
N MET A 68 8.21 -2.82 -6.32
CA MET A 68 9.11 -1.91 -7.02
C MET A 68 9.85 -2.66 -8.14
N ILE A 69 9.14 -2.94 -9.24
CA ILE A 69 9.70 -3.62 -10.41
C ILE A 69 10.40 -2.60 -11.32
N ASN A 70 9.64 -1.59 -11.76
CA ASN A 70 10.16 -0.47 -12.53
C ASN A 70 10.00 0.83 -11.72
N ARG A 71 11.06 1.65 -11.69
CA ARG A 71 11.06 2.92 -10.95
C ARG A 71 10.03 3.91 -11.49
N ASN A 72 9.85 3.97 -12.82
CA ASN A 72 8.90 4.88 -13.45
C ASN A 72 7.46 4.47 -13.13
N ASP A 73 7.13 3.19 -13.21
CA ASP A 73 5.78 2.70 -12.87
C ASP A 73 5.45 2.94 -11.39
N THR A 74 6.42 2.68 -10.51
CA THR A 74 6.30 3.01 -9.08
C THR A 74 6.02 4.50 -8.89
N ASN A 75 6.79 5.38 -9.54
CA ASN A 75 6.60 6.83 -9.43
C ASN A 75 5.24 7.26 -9.99
N ASN A 76 4.82 6.70 -11.12
CA ASN A 76 3.52 6.97 -11.74
C ASN A 76 2.36 6.57 -10.80
N PHE A 77 2.47 5.42 -10.13
CA PHE A 77 1.50 4.97 -9.15
C PHE A 77 1.41 5.93 -7.95
N ILE A 78 2.56 6.34 -7.40
CA ILE A 78 2.63 7.33 -6.32
C ILE A 78 2.05 8.69 -6.74
N ASP A 79 2.39 9.16 -7.94
CA ASP A 79 1.91 10.44 -8.45
C ASP A 79 0.41 10.39 -8.79
N GLY A 80 -0.11 9.22 -9.19
CA GLY A 80 -1.54 8.95 -9.30
C GLY A 80 -2.27 9.25 -8.01
N PHE A 81 -1.76 8.75 -6.87
CA PHE A 81 -2.33 9.07 -5.56
C PHE A 81 -2.18 10.54 -5.17
N LYS A 82 -1.05 11.19 -5.46
CA LYS A 82 -0.93 12.64 -5.25
C LYS A 82 -1.98 13.42 -6.03
N LYS A 83 -2.30 13.02 -7.26
CA LYS A 83 -3.30 13.71 -8.10
C LYS A 83 -4.73 13.60 -7.56
N THR A 84 -5.04 12.59 -6.73
CA THR A 84 -6.38 12.44 -6.12
C THR A 84 -6.76 13.56 -5.14
N GLY A 85 -5.77 14.29 -4.61
CA GLY A 85 -6.00 15.30 -3.57
C GLY A 85 -6.22 14.73 -2.17
N ILE A 86 -6.23 13.40 -2.00
CA ILE A 86 -6.33 12.76 -0.68
C ILE A 86 -5.09 13.11 0.16
N GLN A 87 -5.33 13.49 1.41
CA GLN A 87 -4.31 13.90 2.36
C GLN A 87 -3.92 12.75 3.30
N ASN A 88 -2.85 12.94 4.10
CA ASN A 88 -2.44 12.00 5.15
C ASN A 88 -2.09 10.59 4.62
N ILE A 89 -1.43 10.53 3.47
CA ILE A 89 -0.95 9.28 2.87
C ILE A 89 0.52 9.10 3.27
N LEU A 90 0.77 8.18 4.20
CA LEU A 90 2.12 7.78 4.59
C LEU A 90 2.68 6.79 3.56
N ARG A 91 3.76 7.19 2.88
CA ARG A 91 4.55 6.32 2.01
C ARG A 91 5.69 5.70 2.80
N ILE A 92 5.83 4.40 2.61
CA ILE A 92 6.89 3.57 3.17
C ILE A 92 7.47 2.75 2.03
N GLU A 93 8.77 2.84 1.76
CA GLU A 93 9.45 1.97 0.78
C GLU A 93 10.71 1.38 1.38
N MET A 94 10.94 0.11 1.05
CA MET A 94 12.14 -0.64 1.44
C MET A 94 12.76 -1.29 0.20
N PRO A 95 13.61 -0.55 -0.54
CA PRO A 95 14.40 -1.14 -1.62
C PRO A 95 15.47 -2.08 -1.04
N ILE A 96 15.58 -3.28 -1.60
CA ILE A 96 16.57 -4.29 -1.18
C ILE A 96 17.77 -4.36 -2.14
N GLN A 97 17.65 -3.79 -3.33
CA GLN A 97 18.73 -3.63 -4.30
C GLN A 97 18.62 -2.29 -5.04
N ASN A 98 19.61 -1.99 -5.88
CA ASN A 98 19.56 -0.83 -6.76
C ASN A 98 18.50 -1.03 -7.85
N ASP A 99 17.95 0.08 -8.35
CA ASP A 99 17.13 0.03 -9.57
C ASP A 99 18.00 -0.50 -10.71
N ASN A 100 17.45 -1.37 -11.54
CA ASN A 100 18.12 -1.96 -12.70
C ASN A 100 17.13 -1.99 -13.88
N GLU A 101 17.61 -2.43 -15.04
CA GLU A 101 16.78 -2.60 -16.25
C GLU A 101 16.15 -4.00 -16.33
N GLU A 102 16.46 -4.88 -15.39
CA GLU A 102 15.87 -6.21 -15.33
C GLU A 102 14.42 -6.13 -14.85
N ILE A 103 13.57 -7.01 -15.37
CA ILE A 103 12.19 -7.12 -14.92
C ILE A 103 12.16 -7.99 -13.65
N ASN A 104 12.65 -7.43 -12.55
CA ASN A 104 12.62 -8.07 -11.23
C ASN A 104 12.22 -7.08 -10.14
N MET A 105 11.74 -7.61 -9.02
CA MET A 105 11.35 -6.78 -7.88
C MET A 105 12.60 -6.32 -7.12
N THR A 106 12.88 -5.01 -7.18
CA THR A 106 14.01 -4.38 -6.48
C THR A 106 13.71 -4.01 -5.02
N GLY A 107 12.45 -4.13 -4.63
CA GLY A 107 11.91 -3.82 -3.30
C GLY A 107 10.40 -3.75 -3.31
N SER A 108 9.81 -3.27 -2.23
CA SER A 108 8.37 -3.00 -2.16
C SER A 108 8.07 -1.78 -1.30
N GLY A 109 6.83 -1.33 -1.37
CA GLY A 109 6.33 -0.24 -0.53
C GLY A 109 4.93 -0.47 0.00
N LEU A 110 4.57 0.37 0.96
CA LEU A 110 3.23 0.51 1.52
C LEU A 110 2.78 1.97 1.38
N LEU A 111 1.56 2.17 0.92
CA LEU A 111 0.81 3.41 1.18
C LEU A 111 -0.16 3.17 2.32
N VAL A 112 -0.09 4.01 3.35
CA VAL A 112 -0.92 3.93 4.54
C VAL A 112 -1.73 5.22 4.68
N PHE A 113 -3.04 5.12 4.46
CA PHE A 113 -3.99 6.22 4.62
C PHE A 113 -4.47 6.27 6.06
N ASN A 114 -4.74 7.49 6.55
CA ASN A 114 -5.27 7.73 7.90
C ASN A 114 -4.42 7.08 9.00
N ALA A 115 -3.11 6.97 8.75
CA ALA A 115 -2.17 6.44 9.73
C ALA A 115 -2.19 7.31 11.00
N HIS A 116 -2.07 6.67 12.16
CA HIS A 116 -1.85 7.39 13.41
C HIS A 116 -0.54 8.19 13.32
N ASN A 117 -0.50 9.40 13.87
CA ASN A 117 0.68 10.29 13.76
C ASN A 117 1.98 9.63 14.25
N LYS A 118 1.90 8.79 15.29
CA LYS A 118 3.03 8.00 15.82
C LYS A 118 3.53 6.90 14.87
N THR A 119 2.71 6.40 13.94
CA THR A 119 3.07 5.28 13.04
C THR A 119 4.36 5.56 12.27
N LYS A 120 4.52 6.78 11.72
CA LYS A 120 5.74 7.18 11.02
C LYS A 120 6.98 7.07 11.91
N GLN A 121 6.89 7.57 13.13
CA GLN A 121 8.01 7.58 14.09
C GLN A 121 8.36 6.16 14.53
N SER A 122 7.35 5.34 14.82
CA SER A 122 7.52 3.95 15.25
C SER A 122 8.13 3.07 14.16
N LEU A 123 7.72 3.24 12.89
CA LEU A 123 8.16 2.35 11.81
C LEU A 123 9.52 2.74 11.22
N ARG A 124 9.92 4.01 11.28
CA ARG A 124 11.16 4.44 10.60
C ARG A 124 12.40 3.67 11.06
N GLY A 125 12.60 3.53 12.38
CA GLY A 125 13.73 2.78 12.92
C GLY A 125 13.69 1.30 12.55
N THR A 126 12.51 0.69 12.69
CA THR A 126 12.27 -0.72 12.36
C THR A 126 12.59 -1.03 10.91
N ILE A 127 12.13 -0.20 9.97
CA ILE A 127 12.31 -0.46 8.53
C ILE A 127 13.77 -0.23 8.12
N ILE A 128 14.47 0.73 8.73
CA ILE A 128 15.91 0.89 8.54
C ILE A 128 16.64 -0.38 8.97
N GLU A 129 16.28 -0.94 10.13
CA GLU A 129 16.94 -2.15 10.64
C GLU A 129 16.61 -3.37 9.78
N LEU A 130 15.35 -3.53 9.36
CA LEU A 130 14.95 -4.56 8.41
C LEU A 130 15.71 -4.45 7.09
N GLN A 131 15.88 -3.25 6.54
CA GLN A 131 16.64 -3.07 5.29
C GLN A 131 18.09 -3.52 5.47
N LYS A 132 18.75 -3.19 6.59
CA LYS A 132 20.14 -3.64 6.83
C LYS A 132 20.25 -5.17 6.83
N CYS A 133 19.27 -5.86 7.42
CA CYS A 133 19.26 -7.32 7.50
C CYS A 133 18.93 -8.01 6.17
N LEU A 134 18.08 -7.39 5.34
CA LEU A 134 17.45 -8.04 4.19
C LEU A 134 17.99 -7.55 2.82
N GLN A 135 18.74 -6.45 2.78
CA GLN A 135 19.25 -5.92 1.51
C GLN A 135 20.35 -6.78 0.90
N LEU A 136 20.42 -6.77 -0.43
CA LEU A 136 21.50 -7.39 -1.19
C LEU A 136 22.80 -6.56 -1.08
N LYS A 137 23.94 -7.24 -1.26
CA LYS A 137 25.25 -6.60 -1.25
C LYS A 137 25.32 -5.48 -2.29
N GLY A 138 25.84 -4.33 -1.88
CA GLY A 138 26.03 -3.18 -2.78
C GLY A 138 24.76 -2.34 -3.03
N ASN A 139 23.65 -2.61 -2.33
CA ASN A 139 22.49 -1.73 -2.35
C ASN A 139 22.86 -0.33 -1.83
N LYS A 140 22.61 0.70 -2.64
CA LYS A 140 22.82 2.12 -2.29
C LYS A 140 21.52 2.85 -2.00
N LYS A 141 20.36 2.22 -2.26
CA LYS A 141 19.04 2.82 -2.05
C LYS A 141 18.69 2.80 -0.57
N LYS A 142 18.06 3.88 -0.11
CA LYS A 142 17.64 4.04 1.30
C LYS A 142 16.13 3.84 1.41
N VAL A 143 15.69 3.42 2.58
CA VAL A 143 14.26 3.42 2.92
C VAL A 143 13.65 4.82 2.75
N ILE A 144 12.40 4.87 2.31
CA ILE A 144 11.60 6.10 2.26
C ILE A 144 10.48 5.96 3.29
N VAL A 145 10.35 6.95 4.16
CA VAL A 145 9.27 7.03 5.16
C VAL A 145 8.83 8.49 5.27
N ASN A 146 7.84 8.89 4.48
CA ASN A 146 7.35 10.27 4.40
C ASN A 146 5.86 10.32 4.06
N TYR A 147 5.23 11.47 4.32
CA TYR A 147 3.89 11.72 3.80
C TYR A 147 4.00 12.22 2.36
N LEU A 148 3.08 11.78 1.48
CA LEU A 148 3.03 12.23 0.09
C LEU A 148 2.65 13.71 -0.03
N ARG A 149 1.79 14.16 0.89
CA ARG A 149 1.37 15.54 1.14
C ARG A 149 1.02 15.70 2.61
#